data_AF-A0A1G1C4W5-F1
#
_entry.id   AF-A0A1G1C4W5-F1
#
_cell.length_a   1.000
_cell.length_b   1.000
_cell.length_c   1.000
_cell.angle_alpha   90.00
_cell.angle_beta   90.00
_cell.angle_gamma   90.00
#
_symmetry.space_group_name_H-M   'P 1'
#
loop_
_entity.id
_entity.type
_entity.pdbx_description
1 polymer ?
#
loop_
_entity_poly.entity_id
_entity_poly.type
_entity_poly.pdbx_seq_one_letter_code
_entity_poly.pdbx_strand_id
1 'polypeptide(L)'
;MLAVLGMVTLALGGCRHAPFSPPQLSPTRPLTAQVLAGGVWTRGPGVYRLRLTVVAKRYWSKVPLTGFMEFDTGRREIRLVVMNDMGGKLFDITVSRDAVAEHWLMPDQPRLHGFATALAGSVRRIFLEPQADAGDSVCVEPYTYVLRRHEPDRESCFVFGGNGNVLLEKSGRGPGGKWHVYYYDHRPVGERLVPFGIVMDDHQTGYRLTLWIETVRRTDEQTEAGNRGSGAG
;
A
#
# COMPACT_ATOMS: atom_id res chain seq x y z
N MET A 1 -22.46 41.22 -39.58
CA MET A 1 -21.37 41.30 -38.59
C MET A 1 -21.71 40.36 -37.44
N LEU A 2 -21.49 39.05 -37.62
CA LEU A 2 -21.82 38.00 -36.64
C LEU A 2 -21.22 36.67 -37.11
N ALA A 3 -20.00 36.38 -36.68
CA ALA A 3 -19.40 35.05 -36.76
C ALA A 3 -18.05 35.09 -36.03
N VAL A 4 -17.90 34.32 -34.95
CA VAL A 4 -16.80 33.38 -34.64
C VAL A 4 -17.15 32.85 -33.24
N LEU A 5 -17.96 31.80 -33.20
CA LEU A 5 -17.53 30.40 -33.08
C LEU A 5 -17.12 30.09 -31.64
N GLY A 6 -18.10 29.57 -30.90
CA GLY A 6 -17.96 29.09 -29.53
C GLY A 6 -16.83 28.08 -29.43
N MET A 7 -15.82 28.46 -28.66
CA MET A 7 -14.74 27.61 -28.18
C MET A 7 -15.36 26.59 -27.23
N VAL A 8 -15.73 25.43 -27.78
CA VAL A 8 -16.23 24.27 -27.04
C VAL A 8 -15.15 23.83 -26.07
N THR A 9 -15.34 24.23 -24.82
CA THR A 9 -14.58 23.81 -23.64
C THR A 9 -14.89 22.33 -23.36
N LEU A 10 -14.34 21.43 -24.18
CA LEU A 10 -14.24 20.00 -23.90
C LEU A 10 -13.26 19.82 -22.74
N ALA A 11 -13.73 20.10 -21.53
CA ALA A 11 -13.10 19.67 -20.29
C ALA A 11 -13.21 18.14 -20.25
N LEU A 12 -12.25 17.48 -20.92
CA LEU A 12 -11.93 16.08 -20.77
C LEU A 12 -11.55 15.85 -19.30
N GLY A 13 -12.57 15.62 -18.47
CA GLY A 13 -12.41 15.11 -17.13
C GLY A 13 -11.74 13.75 -17.25
N GLY A 14 -10.41 13.75 -17.27
CA GLY A 14 -9.61 12.55 -17.18
C GLY A 14 -9.90 11.91 -15.82
N CYS A 15 -10.93 11.07 -15.76
CA CYS A 15 -11.13 10.15 -14.66
C CYS A 15 -9.81 9.42 -14.49
N ARG A 16 -9.10 9.72 -13.39
CA ARG A 16 -7.91 9.00 -12.95
C ARG A 16 -8.35 7.59 -12.59
N HIS A 17 -8.59 6.76 -13.61
CA HIS A 17 -8.94 5.37 -13.40
C HIS A 17 -7.67 4.65 -12.94
N ALA A 18 -7.74 4.01 -11.78
CA ALA A 18 -6.70 3.08 -11.39
C ALA A 18 -6.75 1.86 -12.34
N PRO A 19 -5.61 1.23 -12.65
CA PRO A 19 -5.56 0.06 -13.53
C PRO A 19 -6.00 -1.23 -12.82
N PHE A 20 -6.95 -1.14 -11.88
CA PHE A 20 -7.40 -2.21 -11.01
C PHE A 20 -8.92 -2.25 -10.97
N SER A 21 -9.50 -3.41 -10.68
CA SER A 21 -10.94 -3.51 -10.50
C SER A 21 -11.34 -2.90 -9.15
N PRO A 22 -12.36 -2.02 -9.12
CA PRO A 22 -12.87 -1.50 -7.86
C PRO A 22 -13.45 -2.66 -7.02
N PRO A 23 -13.32 -2.59 -5.69
CA PRO A 23 -13.89 -3.59 -4.79
C PRO A 23 -15.42 -3.59 -4.94
N GLN A 24 -16.02 -4.79 -4.99
CA GLN A 24 -17.47 -4.92 -4.93
C GLN A 24 -17.96 -4.64 -3.51
N LEU A 25 -18.73 -3.56 -3.35
CA LEU A 25 -19.30 -3.18 -2.06
C LEU A 25 -20.49 -4.06 -1.69
N SER A 26 -20.68 -4.27 -0.39
CA SER A 26 -21.80 -5.01 0.19
C SER A 26 -22.45 -4.18 1.30
N PRO A 27 -23.77 -4.29 1.54
CA PRO A 27 -24.43 -3.60 2.64
C PRO A 27 -23.76 -3.90 3.98
N THR A 28 -23.55 -2.88 4.80
CA THR A 28 -22.91 -3.03 6.10
C THR A 28 -23.85 -3.58 7.17
N ARG A 29 -23.24 -4.17 8.20
CA ARG A 29 -23.87 -4.50 9.49
C ARG A 29 -23.07 -3.83 10.60
N PRO A 30 -23.65 -3.49 11.76
CA PRO A 30 -22.88 -2.89 12.85
C PRO A 30 -21.67 -3.75 13.24
N LEU A 31 -20.47 -3.16 13.16
CA LEU A 31 -19.20 -3.79 13.56
C LEU A 31 -18.40 -2.80 14.42
N THR A 32 -17.54 -3.33 15.29
CA THR A 32 -16.65 -2.51 16.14
C THR A 32 -15.34 -2.18 15.43
N ALA A 33 -14.67 -1.12 15.86
CA ALA A 33 -13.33 -0.77 15.38
C ALA A 33 -12.33 -1.90 15.59
N GLN A 34 -12.42 -2.64 16.70
CA GLN A 34 -11.55 -3.78 17.00
C GLN A 34 -11.67 -4.90 15.94
N VAL A 35 -12.89 -5.23 15.51
CA VAL A 35 -13.12 -6.27 14.50
C VAL A 35 -12.55 -5.83 13.15
N LEU A 36 -12.81 -4.59 12.74
CA LEU A 36 -12.32 -4.02 11.48
C LEU A 36 -10.78 -3.93 11.46
N ALA A 37 -10.19 -3.38 12.53
CA ALA A 37 -8.75 -3.29 12.68
C ALA A 37 -8.08 -4.68 12.75
N GLY A 38 -8.72 -5.65 13.37
CA GLY A 38 -8.24 -7.04 13.46
C GLY A 38 -8.19 -7.77 12.11
N GLY A 39 -9.07 -7.41 11.17
CA GLY A 39 -9.14 -8.02 9.84
C GLY A 39 -8.12 -7.50 8.82
N VAL A 40 -7.32 -6.48 9.15
CA VAL A 40 -6.31 -5.94 8.23
C VAL A 40 -5.20 -6.96 8.03
N TRP A 41 -4.84 -7.24 6.76
CA TRP A 41 -3.88 -8.28 6.41
C TRP A 41 -2.46 -8.06 6.98
N THR A 42 -2.12 -6.83 7.38
CA THR A 42 -0.87 -6.44 8.02
C THR A 42 -0.83 -6.69 9.54
N ARG A 43 -1.94 -7.10 10.16
CA ARG A 43 -2.03 -7.33 11.62
C ARG A 43 -1.49 -8.68 12.06
N GLY A 44 -0.90 -8.79 13.24
CA GLY A 44 -0.40 -10.07 13.78
C GLY A 44 0.90 -10.54 13.12
N PRO A 45 1.62 -11.49 13.75
CA PRO A 45 2.98 -11.84 13.36
C PRO A 45 3.02 -12.70 12.08
N GLY A 46 3.98 -12.39 11.22
CA GLY A 46 4.26 -13.16 10.02
C GLY A 46 5.33 -12.51 9.14
N VAL A 47 6.06 -13.34 8.39
CA VAL A 47 7.01 -12.86 7.37
C VAL A 47 6.46 -13.13 5.97
N TYR A 48 6.20 -12.06 5.24
CA TYR A 48 5.70 -12.10 3.86
C TYR A 48 6.80 -11.75 2.88
N ARG A 49 6.94 -12.54 1.82
CA ARG A 49 7.79 -12.26 0.67
C ARG A 49 6.92 -11.92 -0.52
N LEU A 50 7.08 -10.70 -1.02
CA LEU A 50 6.31 -10.14 -2.11
C LEU A 50 7.21 -9.88 -3.31
N ARG A 51 6.74 -10.24 -4.50
CA ARG A 51 7.28 -9.76 -5.76
C ARG A 51 6.38 -8.65 -6.26
N LEU A 52 6.97 -7.51 -6.61
CA LEU A 52 6.24 -6.28 -6.90
C LEU A 52 6.67 -5.73 -8.25
N THR A 53 5.70 -5.24 -9.02
CA THR A 53 5.93 -4.28 -10.10
C THR A 53 5.48 -2.92 -9.60
N VAL A 54 6.30 -1.89 -9.80
CA VAL A 54 6.06 -0.55 -9.25
C VAL A 54 6.20 0.48 -10.36
N VAL A 55 5.19 1.33 -10.51
CA VAL A 55 5.28 2.53 -11.36
C VAL A 55 5.24 3.75 -10.46
N ALA A 56 6.36 4.46 -10.43
CA ALA A 56 6.47 5.74 -9.75
C ALA A 56 6.28 6.88 -10.75
N LYS A 57 5.30 7.76 -10.49
CA LYS A 57 5.01 8.92 -11.32
C LYS A 57 5.24 10.20 -10.52
N ARG A 58 5.96 11.15 -11.12
CA ARG A 58 6.08 12.53 -10.63
C ARG A 58 6.07 13.47 -11.82
N TYR A 59 5.09 14.39 -11.87
CA TYR A 59 4.85 15.27 -13.02
C TYR A 59 4.82 14.49 -14.36
N TRP A 60 5.74 14.82 -15.27
CA TRP A 60 5.87 14.23 -16.60
C TRP A 60 6.72 12.94 -16.63
N SER A 61 7.30 12.54 -15.50
CA SER A 61 8.15 11.34 -15.41
C SER A 61 7.37 10.14 -14.87
N LYS A 62 7.59 8.98 -15.49
CA LYS A 62 7.16 7.66 -15.02
C LYS A 62 8.36 6.73 -15.03
N VAL A 63 8.60 6.06 -13.91
CA VAL A 63 9.70 5.10 -13.77
C VAL A 63 9.10 3.75 -13.39
N PRO A 64 9.11 2.76 -14.31
CA PRO A 64 8.78 1.39 -13.98
C PRO A 64 9.95 0.73 -13.24
N LEU A 65 9.63 -0.11 -12.28
CA LEU A 65 10.58 -0.79 -11.40
C LEU A 65 10.05 -2.17 -11.05
N THR A 66 10.96 -3.11 -10.83
CA THR A 66 10.63 -4.41 -10.25
C THR A 66 11.29 -4.50 -8.88
N GLY A 67 10.57 -5.02 -7.89
CA GLY A 67 11.06 -5.15 -6.52
C GLY A 67 10.74 -6.47 -5.88
N PHE A 68 11.59 -6.86 -4.94
CA PHE A 68 11.30 -7.89 -3.95
C PHE A 68 11.20 -7.24 -2.58
N MET A 69 10.15 -7.58 -1.86
CA MET A 69 9.90 -7.07 -0.53
C MET A 69 9.80 -8.23 0.44
N GLU A 70 10.55 -8.17 1.53
CA GLU A 70 10.29 -8.98 2.72
C GLU A 70 9.64 -8.06 3.75
N PHE A 71 8.46 -8.44 4.21
CA PHE A 71 7.69 -7.69 5.19
C PHE A 71 7.47 -8.55 6.43
N ASP A 72 8.14 -8.17 7.52
CA ASP A 72 7.95 -8.73 8.84
C ASP A 72 6.93 -7.86 9.60
N THR A 73 5.71 -8.37 9.74
CA THR A 73 4.62 -7.67 10.43
C THR A 73 4.83 -7.64 11.94
N GLY A 74 5.58 -8.60 12.50
CA GLY A 74 5.88 -8.66 13.93
C GLY A 74 6.89 -7.58 14.34
N ARG A 75 7.98 -7.47 13.57
CA ARG A 75 9.01 -6.44 13.75
C ARG A 75 8.63 -5.07 13.17
N ARG A 76 7.55 -5.00 12.40
CA ARG A 76 7.15 -3.80 11.62
C ARG A 76 8.30 -3.29 10.76
N GLU A 77 8.92 -4.21 10.05
CA GLU A 77 10.11 -3.96 9.25
C GLU A 77 9.89 -4.46 7.83
N ILE A 78 10.35 -3.67 6.87
CA ILE A 78 10.31 -4.01 5.46
C ILE A 78 11.72 -3.94 4.91
N ARG A 79 12.18 -5.03 4.31
CA ARG A 79 13.35 -4.99 3.44
C ARG A 79 12.89 -4.93 1.99
N LEU A 80 13.33 -3.91 1.26
CA LEU A 80 12.96 -3.69 -0.12
C LEU A 80 14.21 -3.67 -0.99
N VAL A 81 14.27 -4.61 -1.93
CA VAL A 81 15.28 -4.65 -2.99
C VAL A 81 14.61 -4.29 -4.30
N VAL A 82 15.09 -3.23 -4.96
CA VAL A 82 14.57 -2.80 -6.27
C VAL A 82 15.63 -2.98 -7.33
N MET A 83 15.18 -3.38 -8.51
CA MET A 83 16.02 -3.64 -9.68
C MET A 83 15.44 -2.94 -10.91
N ASN A 84 16.30 -2.73 -11.90
CA ASN A 84 15.89 -2.37 -13.25
C ASN A 84 15.46 -3.62 -14.04
N ASP A 85 14.98 -3.41 -15.27
CA ASP A 85 14.48 -4.48 -16.13
C ASP A 85 15.57 -5.48 -16.58
N MET A 86 16.85 -5.09 -16.48
CA MET A 86 17.99 -5.97 -16.77
C MET A 86 18.42 -6.81 -15.55
N GLY A 87 17.70 -6.72 -14.43
CA GLY A 87 18.04 -7.42 -13.17
C GLY A 87 19.17 -6.75 -12.37
N GLY A 88 19.63 -5.57 -12.78
CA GLY A 88 20.59 -4.78 -12.03
C GLY A 88 19.93 -4.17 -10.80
N LYS A 89 20.48 -4.45 -9.62
CA LYS A 89 20.06 -3.83 -8.35
C LYS A 89 20.18 -2.30 -8.47
N LEU A 90 19.15 -1.57 -8.05
CA LEU A 90 19.13 -0.10 -7.98
C LEU A 90 19.29 0.39 -6.54
N PHE A 91 18.61 -0.27 -5.60
CA PHE A 91 18.78 -0.05 -4.17
C PHE A 91 18.28 -1.21 -3.32
N ASP A 92 18.77 -1.28 -2.09
CA ASP A 92 18.32 -2.17 -1.02
C ASP A 92 18.28 -1.41 0.28
N ILE A 93 17.07 -1.29 0.80
CA ILE A 93 16.76 -0.51 1.97
C ILE A 93 15.96 -1.34 2.95
N THR A 94 16.19 -1.11 4.24
CA THR A 94 15.28 -1.51 5.31
C THR A 94 14.49 -0.29 5.74
N VAL A 95 13.17 -0.43 5.80
CA VAL A 95 12.23 0.58 6.27
C VAL A 95 11.59 0.04 7.54
N SER A 96 11.77 0.76 8.64
CA SER A 96 11.01 0.52 9.87
C SER A 96 10.03 1.67 10.10
N ARG A 97 9.35 1.64 11.23
CA ARG A 97 8.52 2.75 11.70
C ARG A 97 9.27 4.08 11.70
N ASP A 98 10.44 4.09 12.31
CA ASP A 98 11.14 5.32 12.67
C ASP A 98 12.36 5.59 11.80
N ALA A 99 12.89 4.58 11.11
CA ALA A 99 14.14 4.68 10.38
C ALA A 99 14.05 4.13 8.95
N VAL A 100 14.98 4.60 8.12
CA VAL A 100 15.34 3.99 6.84
C VAL A 100 16.83 3.70 6.92
N ALA A 101 17.21 2.45 6.70
CA ALA A 101 18.60 2.02 6.62
C ALA A 101 18.90 1.64 5.17
N GLU A 102 19.95 2.23 4.60
CA GLU A 102 20.39 1.96 3.24
C GLU A 102 21.51 0.93 3.28
N HIS A 103 21.27 -0.26 2.72
CA HIS A 103 22.28 -1.31 2.63
C HIS A 103 23.10 -1.18 1.36
N TRP A 104 22.45 -0.71 0.29
CA TRP A 104 23.10 -0.52 -0.99
C TRP A 104 22.31 0.46 -1.85
N LEU A 105 23.03 1.35 -2.54
CA LEU A 105 22.52 2.26 -3.54
C LEU A 105 23.46 2.22 -4.73
N MET A 106 22.90 2.23 -5.95
CA MET A 106 23.72 2.28 -7.14
C MET A 106 24.58 3.56 -7.14
N PRO A 107 25.92 3.45 -7.27
CA PRO A 107 26.80 4.61 -7.29
C PRO A 107 26.45 5.59 -8.40
N ASP A 108 26.86 6.86 -8.22
CA ASP A 108 26.81 7.92 -9.24
C ASP A 108 25.42 8.30 -9.78
N GLN A 109 24.35 7.98 -9.03
CA GLN A 109 23.01 8.45 -9.35
C GLN A 109 22.35 9.18 -8.17
N PRO A 110 22.62 10.49 -7.99
CA PRO A 110 21.98 11.30 -6.95
C PRO A 110 20.45 11.28 -6.98
N ARG A 111 19.86 11.10 -8.18
CA ARG A 111 18.41 10.97 -8.36
C ARG A 111 17.84 9.72 -7.69
N LEU A 112 18.63 8.65 -7.54
CA LEU A 112 18.20 7.41 -6.89
C LEU A 112 18.10 7.55 -5.38
N HIS A 113 18.94 8.35 -4.73
CA HIS A 113 18.82 8.61 -3.28
C HIS A 113 17.47 9.24 -2.95
N GLY A 114 17.15 10.38 -3.57
CA GLY A 114 15.87 11.06 -3.34
C GLY A 114 14.67 10.17 -3.70
N PHE A 115 14.83 9.30 -4.69
CA PHE A 115 13.82 8.32 -5.06
C PHE A 115 13.64 7.21 -4.01
N ALA A 116 14.72 6.62 -3.52
CA ALA A 116 14.69 5.58 -2.49
C ALA A 116 14.05 6.10 -1.21
N THR A 117 14.39 7.33 -0.79
CA THR A 117 13.76 7.99 0.37
C THR A 117 12.27 8.22 0.17
N ALA A 118 11.86 8.69 -1.01
CA ALA A 118 10.44 8.88 -1.33
C ALA A 118 9.68 7.55 -1.31
N LEU A 119 10.26 6.50 -1.91
CA LEU A 119 9.68 5.17 -1.91
C LEU A 119 9.60 4.56 -0.50
N ALA A 120 10.62 4.77 0.34
CA ALA A 120 10.60 4.35 1.73
C ALA A 120 9.45 5.00 2.51
N GLY A 121 9.22 6.30 2.31
CA GLY A 121 8.08 7.01 2.86
C GLY A 121 6.74 6.44 2.38
N SER A 122 6.62 6.14 1.08
CA SER A 122 5.42 5.51 0.53
C SER A 122 5.16 4.11 1.09
N VAL A 123 6.18 3.24 1.10
CA VAL A 123 6.08 1.87 1.60
C VAL A 123 5.76 1.86 3.10
N ARG A 124 6.36 2.76 3.89
CA ARG A 124 5.97 2.95 5.30
C ARG A 124 4.48 3.30 5.43
N ARG A 125 3.96 4.21 4.60
CA ARG A 125 2.54 4.60 4.62
C ARG A 125 1.60 3.53 4.09
N ILE A 126 2.04 2.66 3.19
CA ILE A 126 1.22 1.56 2.69
C ILE A 126 1.16 0.44 3.75
N PHE A 127 2.31 -0.02 4.25
CA PHE A 127 2.39 -1.28 4.97
C PHE A 127 2.59 -1.14 6.48
N LEU A 128 3.28 -0.10 6.94
CA LEU A 128 3.70 0.02 8.35
C LEU A 128 2.78 0.91 9.16
N GLU A 129 2.65 2.20 8.83
CA GLU A 129 1.93 3.17 9.68
C GLU A 129 1.26 4.31 8.90
N PRO A 130 0.18 4.92 9.42
CA PRO A 130 -0.59 4.51 10.61
C PRO A 130 -1.38 3.20 10.38
N GLN A 131 -1.73 2.47 11.43
CA GLN A 131 -2.63 1.29 11.31
C GLN A 131 -3.95 1.61 11.99
N ALA A 132 -5.05 1.08 11.45
CA ALA A 132 -6.34 1.09 12.13
C ALA A 132 -6.20 0.43 13.49
N ASP A 133 -6.88 0.97 14.50
CA ASP A 133 -6.84 0.48 15.87
C ASP A 133 -8.20 0.37 16.54
N ALA A 134 -8.29 -0.44 17.60
CA ALA A 134 -9.50 -0.64 18.37
C ALA A 134 -10.00 0.64 19.06
N GLY A 135 -9.10 1.61 19.31
CA GLY A 135 -9.45 2.92 19.86
C GLY A 135 -9.96 3.94 18.84
N ASP A 136 -9.98 3.62 17.54
CA ASP A 136 -10.46 4.55 16.51
C ASP A 136 -11.98 4.72 16.59
N SER A 137 -12.46 5.93 16.32
CA SER A 137 -13.90 6.19 16.25
C SER A 137 -14.48 5.56 14.98
N VAL A 138 -15.56 4.80 15.12
CA VAL A 138 -16.22 4.10 14.01
C VAL A 138 -17.47 4.84 13.55
N CYS A 139 -17.57 5.09 12.26
CA CYS A 139 -18.79 5.51 11.58
C CYS A 139 -19.23 4.39 10.63
N VAL A 140 -20.50 3.99 10.70
CA VAL A 140 -21.08 2.97 9.83
C VAL A 140 -21.90 3.67 8.75
N GLU A 141 -21.51 3.49 7.50
CA GLU A 141 -22.22 3.98 6.32
C GLU A 141 -22.92 2.80 5.61
N PRO A 142 -23.85 3.03 4.66
CA PRO A 142 -24.62 1.93 4.06
C PRO A 142 -23.78 0.81 3.43
N TYR A 143 -22.59 1.12 2.92
CA TYR A 143 -21.72 0.18 2.19
C TYR A 143 -20.27 0.15 2.67
N THR A 144 -19.93 0.95 3.69
CA THR A 144 -18.57 1.21 4.15
C THR A 144 -18.53 1.43 5.66
N TYR A 145 -17.37 1.15 6.25
CA TYR A 145 -17.04 1.55 7.61
C TYR A 145 -15.90 2.55 7.56
N VAL A 146 -15.99 3.60 8.36
CA VAL A 146 -14.96 4.64 8.42
C VAL A 146 -14.42 4.70 9.84
N LEU A 147 -13.16 4.32 10.02
CA LEU A 147 -12.42 4.51 11.26
C LEU A 147 -11.65 5.82 11.20
N ARG A 148 -11.78 6.66 12.23
CA ARG A 148 -11.07 7.94 12.32
C ARG A 148 -10.27 8.05 13.60
N ARG A 149 -9.03 8.49 13.44
CA ARG A 149 -8.13 8.87 14.53
C ARG A 149 -7.77 10.34 14.42
N HIS A 150 -7.93 11.07 15.52
CA HIS A 150 -7.48 12.44 15.67
C HIS A 150 -6.39 12.50 16.75
N GLU A 151 -5.20 12.92 16.34
CA GLU A 151 -4.04 13.23 17.17
C GLU A 151 -3.78 14.75 17.06
N PRO A 152 -3.06 15.38 18.01
CA PRO A 152 -2.92 16.84 18.06
C PRO A 152 -2.45 17.51 16.75
N ASP A 153 -1.59 16.84 15.98
CA ASP A 153 -1.03 17.32 14.73
C ASP A 153 -1.40 16.45 13.51
N ARG A 154 -2.19 15.39 13.70
CA ARG A 154 -2.42 14.37 12.67
C ARG A 154 -3.84 13.84 12.68
N GLU A 155 -4.39 13.70 11.49
CA GLU A 155 -5.64 12.99 11.25
C GLU A 155 -5.36 11.76 10.39
N SER A 156 -5.93 10.61 10.76
CA SER A 156 -5.89 9.39 9.97
C SER A 156 -7.29 8.83 9.77
N CYS A 157 -7.57 8.33 8.57
CA CYS A 157 -8.85 7.74 8.21
C CYS A 157 -8.62 6.39 7.52
N PHE A 158 -9.43 5.40 7.87
CA PHE A 158 -9.39 4.06 7.30
C PHE A 158 -10.79 3.68 6.84
N VAL A 159 -10.95 3.38 5.56
CA VAL A 159 -12.23 2.99 4.98
C VAL A 159 -12.20 1.49 4.72
N PHE A 160 -13.17 0.79 5.26
CA PHE A 160 -13.37 -0.64 5.07
C PHE A 160 -14.67 -0.91 4.34
N GLY A 161 -14.75 -2.02 3.61
CA GLY A 161 -15.98 -2.43 2.95
C GLY A 161 -15.82 -3.66 2.08
N GLY A 162 -16.86 -3.94 1.31
CA GLY A 162 -16.94 -5.11 0.44
C GLY A 162 -16.98 -6.43 1.19
N ASN A 163 -16.95 -7.52 0.43
CA ASN A 163 -17.01 -8.87 0.97
C ASN A 163 -15.78 -9.14 1.86
N GLY A 164 -16.02 -9.39 3.16
CA GLY A 164 -14.97 -9.60 4.15
C GLY A 164 -14.48 -8.34 4.87
N ASN A 165 -15.12 -7.18 4.65
CA ASN A 165 -14.80 -5.91 5.32
C ASN A 165 -13.31 -5.54 5.19
N VAL A 166 -12.77 -5.66 3.98
CA VAL A 166 -11.35 -5.41 3.70
C VAL A 166 -11.05 -3.91 3.74
N LEU A 167 -9.79 -3.56 4.01
CA LEU A 167 -9.31 -2.18 3.97
C LEU A 167 -9.31 -1.69 2.51
N LEU A 168 -10.11 -0.68 2.20
CA LEU A 168 -10.25 -0.10 0.86
C LEU A 168 -9.40 1.15 0.69
N GLU A 169 -9.35 1.97 1.74
CA GLU A 169 -8.60 3.23 1.74
C GLU A 169 -7.93 3.46 3.08
N LYS A 170 -6.75 4.06 3.02
CA LYS A 170 -6.09 4.68 4.16
C LYS A 170 -5.68 6.09 3.75
N SER A 171 -5.98 7.09 4.55
CA SER A 171 -5.57 8.46 4.29
C SER A 171 -5.09 9.15 5.55
N GLY A 172 -4.29 10.19 5.37
CA GLY A 172 -3.79 10.97 6.48
C GLY A 172 -3.45 12.40 6.10
N ARG A 173 -3.49 13.27 7.11
CA ARG A 173 -3.13 14.68 7.03
C ARG A 173 -2.33 15.05 8.28
N GLY A 174 -1.24 15.80 8.10
CA GLY A 174 -0.42 16.32 9.21
C GLY A 174 0.86 16.99 8.71
N PRO A 175 1.93 17.10 9.53
CA PRO A 175 3.22 17.68 9.14
C PRO A 175 3.85 16.99 7.92
N GLY A 176 3.63 15.69 7.78
CA GLY A 176 4.07 14.89 6.62
C GLY A 176 3.16 15.00 5.40
N GLY A 177 2.31 16.03 5.34
CA GLY A 177 1.44 16.32 4.21
C GLY A 177 0.11 15.56 4.20
N LYS A 178 -0.60 15.69 3.07
CA LYS A 178 -1.83 14.94 2.79
C LYS A 178 -1.50 13.79 1.84
N TRP A 179 -1.97 12.59 2.15
CA TRP A 179 -1.77 11.42 1.32
C TRP A 179 -2.99 10.48 1.39
N HIS A 180 -3.15 9.66 0.35
CA HIS A 180 -4.15 8.62 0.24
C HIS A 180 -3.52 7.34 -0.29
N VAL A 181 -3.94 6.19 0.23
CA VAL A 181 -3.60 4.85 -0.24
C VAL A 181 -4.91 4.11 -0.51
N TYR A 182 -5.06 3.58 -1.71
CA TYR A 182 -6.19 2.81 -2.16
C TYR A 182 -5.77 1.36 -2.41
N TYR A 183 -6.60 0.42 -1.99
CA TYR A 183 -6.33 -1.01 -2.07
C TYR A 183 -7.37 -1.70 -2.94
N TYR A 184 -6.90 -2.53 -3.87
CA TYR A 184 -7.69 -3.18 -4.91
C TYR A 184 -7.33 -4.67 -5.02
N ASP A 185 -8.14 -5.40 -5.78
CA ASP A 185 -7.90 -6.79 -6.15
C ASP A 185 -7.52 -7.67 -4.96
N HIS A 186 -8.34 -7.63 -3.91
CA HIS A 186 -8.14 -8.44 -2.71
C HIS A 186 -8.29 -9.92 -3.03
N ARG A 187 -7.27 -10.74 -2.70
CA ARG A 187 -7.25 -12.18 -2.95
C ARG A 187 -6.88 -12.95 -1.68
N PRO A 188 -7.39 -14.17 -1.50
CA PRO A 188 -7.02 -15.00 -0.37
C PRO A 188 -5.55 -15.43 -0.46
N VAL A 189 -4.82 -15.25 0.65
CA VAL A 189 -3.46 -15.76 0.90
C VAL A 189 -3.47 -16.34 2.31
N GLY A 190 -3.54 -17.66 2.42
CA GLY A 190 -3.89 -18.33 3.67
C GLY A 190 -5.31 -17.90 4.11
N GLU A 191 -5.44 -17.49 5.36
CA GLU A 191 -6.72 -17.04 5.94
C GLU A 191 -7.02 -15.54 5.71
N ARG A 192 -6.19 -14.84 4.93
CA ARG A 192 -6.25 -13.37 4.82
C ARG A 192 -6.53 -12.91 3.40
N LEU A 193 -7.26 -11.80 3.28
CA LEU A 193 -7.46 -11.10 2.03
C LEU A 193 -6.38 -10.03 1.87
N VAL A 194 -5.46 -10.27 0.94
CA VAL A 194 -4.32 -9.38 0.66
C VAL A 194 -4.61 -8.59 -0.63
N PRO A 195 -4.37 -7.27 -0.66
CA PRO A 195 -4.55 -6.47 -1.88
C PRO A 195 -3.44 -6.78 -2.89
N PHE A 196 -3.81 -7.02 -4.15
CA PHE A 196 -2.84 -7.20 -5.25
C PHE A 196 -2.62 -5.92 -6.06
N GLY A 197 -3.50 -4.93 -5.91
CA GLY A 197 -3.35 -3.60 -6.49
C GLY A 197 -3.31 -2.53 -5.40
N ILE A 198 -2.29 -1.68 -5.41
CA ILE A 198 -2.17 -0.57 -4.47
C ILE A 198 -1.85 0.71 -5.23
N VAL A 199 -2.60 1.78 -4.95
CA VAL A 199 -2.32 3.12 -5.46
C VAL A 199 -2.09 4.04 -4.27
N MET A 200 -0.98 4.76 -4.25
CA MET A 200 -0.75 5.82 -3.29
C MET A 200 -0.58 7.16 -4.01
N ASP A 201 -1.32 8.16 -3.56
CA ASP A 201 -1.16 9.56 -3.96
C ASP A 201 -0.60 10.35 -2.77
N ASP A 202 0.57 10.96 -2.95
CA ASP A 202 1.17 11.92 -2.01
C ASP A 202 0.99 13.33 -2.57
N HIS A 203 0.05 14.08 -1.97
CA HIS A 203 -0.31 15.41 -2.45
C HIS A 203 0.73 16.47 -2.10
N GLN A 204 1.59 16.25 -1.11
CA GLN A 204 2.63 17.19 -0.74
C GLN A 204 3.75 17.21 -1.78
N THR A 205 4.13 16.03 -2.27
CA THR A 205 5.24 15.89 -3.24
C THR A 205 4.78 15.80 -4.69
N GLY A 206 3.47 15.64 -4.92
CA GLY A 206 2.89 15.38 -6.25
C GLY A 206 3.25 13.99 -6.80
N TYR A 207 3.65 13.07 -5.92
CA TYR A 207 4.11 11.74 -6.24
C TYR A 207 2.92 10.76 -6.24
N ARG A 208 2.88 9.88 -7.24
CA ARG A 208 1.93 8.77 -7.29
C ARG A 208 2.70 7.47 -7.47
N LEU A 209 2.41 6.52 -6.59
CA LEU A 209 2.95 5.18 -6.65
C LEU A 209 1.83 4.20 -7.02
N THR A 210 2.05 3.37 -8.02
CA THR A 210 1.15 2.27 -8.36
C THR A 210 1.91 0.96 -8.22
N LEU A 211 1.43 0.05 -7.38
CA LEU A 211 2.06 -1.23 -7.11
C LEU A 211 1.12 -2.35 -7.57
N TRP A 212 1.70 -3.30 -8.29
CA TRP A 212 1.12 -4.60 -8.55
C TRP A 212 1.89 -5.61 -7.74
N ILE A 213 1.19 -6.38 -6.91
CA ILE A 213 1.78 -7.50 -6.20
C ILE A 213 1.63 -8.72 -7.09
N GLU A 214 2.73 -9.22 -7.62
CA GLU A 214 2.72 -10.37 -8.54
C GLU A 214 2.53 -11.67 -7.76
N THR A 215 3.23 -11.79 -6.62
CA THR A 215 3.19 -12.98 -5.77
C THR A 215 3.33 -12.58 -4.31
N VAL A 216 2.66 -13.32 -3.42
CA VAL A 216 2.81 -13.23 -1.97
C VAL A 216 3.08 -14.63 -1.44
N ARG A 217 4.13 -14.79 -0.63
CA ARG A 217 4.44 -16.04 0.07
C ARG A 217 4.64 -15.76 1.54
N ARG A 218 4.02 -16.54 2.42
CA ARG A 218 4.30 -16.51 3.86
C ARG A 218 5.42 -17.52 4.17
N THR A 219 6.46 -17.10 4.86
CA THR A 219 7.66 -17.93 5.07
C THR A 219 7.49 -18.90 6.24
N ASP A 220 6.70 -18.52 7.24
CA ASP A 220 6.59 -19.27 8.50
C ASP A 220 5.80 -20.58 8.36
N GLU A 221 5.02 -20.74 7.29
CA GLU A 221 4.18 -21.94 7.05
C GLU A 221 4.97 -23.08 6.38
N GLN A 222 6.16 -22.84 5.83
CA GLN A 222 6.91 -23.89 5.12
C GLN A 222 7.74 -24.80 6.04
N THR A 223 8.03 -24.38 7.28
CA THR A 223 8.85 -25.18 8.21
C THR A 223 8.10 -26.39 8.77
N GLU A 224 6.77 -26.36 8.85
CA GLU A 224 5.99 -27.45 9.46
C GLU A 224 5.60 -28.57 8.48
N ALA A 225 5.51 -28.29 7.18
CA ALA A 225 5.16 -29.29 6.17
C ALA A 225 6.33 -30.25 5.84
N GLY A 226 7.58 -29.81 6.06
CA GLY A 226 8.78 -30.62 5.76
C GLY A 226 9.12 -31.68 6.82
N ASN A 227 8.55 -31.59 8.04
CA ASN A 227 8.97 -32.43 9.17
C ASN A 227 8.03 -33.61 9.49
N ARG A 228 6.92 -33.78 8.75
CA ARG A 228 5.98 -34.91 8.96
C ARG A 228 6.28 -36.15 8.11
N GLY A 229 7.42 -36.20 7.40
CA GLY A 229 7.74 -37.27 6.45
C GLY A 229 8.89 -38.22 6.83
N SER A 230 9.56 -38.05 7.97
CA SER A 230 10.81 -38.78 8.28
C SER A 230 10.76 -39.63 9.56
N GLY A 231 9.63 -40.31 9.80
CA GLY A 231 9.42 -41.15 10.99
C GLY A 231 8.68 -42.44 10.67
N ALA A 232 9.10 -43.18 9.65
CA ALA A 232 8.70 -44.57 9.44
C ALA A 232 9.84 -45.31 8.71
N GLY A 233 10.74 -45.91 9.49
CA GLY A 233 11.83 -46.77 9.05
C GLY A 233 12.31 -47.58 10.24
#